data_AF-A0AA95L471-F1
#
_entry.id   AF-A0AA95L471-F1
#
_cell.length_a   1.000
_cell.length_b   1.000
_cell.length_c   1.000
_cell.angle_alpha   90.00
_cell.angle_beta   90.00
_cell.angle_gamma   90.00
#
_symmetry.space_group_name_H-M   'P 1'
#
loop_
_entity.id
_entity.type
_entity.pdbx_description
1 polymer ?
#
loop_
_entity_poly.entity_id
_entity_poly.type
_entity_poly.pdbx_seq_one_letter_code
_entity_poly.pdbx_strand_id
1 'polypeptide(L)'
;MDKELINPYLVELDSAAASEENISLLLANWDGVKSELETLYRNRNQQSTLPFMKKGIGYFIQFLYWSNDQQVYSKEPISFRLLEVKPVNLEERLTYILSRPNLFHSYRQLSELFTEQVKLFAKKNIVKKRLSQKG
;
A
#
# COMPACT_ATOMS: atom_id res chain seq x y z
N MET A 1 -12.87 -8.07 4.60
CA MET A 1 -11.88 -8.94 3.95
C MET A 1 -11.35 -9.91 4.99
N ASP A 2 -11.12 -11.17 4.64
CA ASP A 2 -10.70 -12.20 5.60
C ASP A 2 -9.24 -11.99 6.04
N LYS A 3 -8.93 -12.18 7.33
CA LYS A 3 -7.59 -11.99 7.92
C LYS A 3 -6.55 -12.93 7.30
N GLU A 4 -6.96 -14.16 7.03
CA GLU A 4 -6.08 -15.20 6.49
C GLU A 4 -5.47 -14.83 5.13
N LEU A 5 -6.18 -14.00 4.35
CA LEU A 5 -5.71 -13.57 3.02
C LEU A 5 -4.59 -12.52 3.09
N ILE A 6 -4.46 -11.79 4.20
CA ILE A 6 -3.54 -10.65 4.32
C ILE A 6 -2.31 -10.99 5.13
N ASN A 7 -2.42 -11.87 6.13
CA ASN A 7 -1.35 -12.21 7.06
C ASN A 7 0.01 -12.53 6.39
N PRO A 8 0.07 -13.26 5.24
CA PRO A 8 1.34 -13.52 4.54
C PRO A 8 2.08 -12.27 4.04
N TYR A 9 1.40 -11.12 3.98
CA TYR A 9 1.90 -9.85 3.46
C TYR A 9 2.25 -8.84 4.57
N LEU A 10 1.98 -9.18 5.84
CA LEU A 10 2.21 -8.31 7.00
C LEU A 10 3.45 -8.68 7.82
N VAL A 11 4.13 -9.77 7.45
CA VAL A 11 5.23 -10.37 8.23
C VAL A 11 6.45 -9.44 8.34
N GLU A 12 6.61 -8.51 7.39
CA GLU A 12 7.74 -7.59 7.30
C GLU A 12 7.32 -6.11 7.32
N LEU A 13 6.20 -5.78 7.99
CA LEU A 13 5.83 -4.38 8.15
C LEU A 13 6.69 -3.71 9.22
N ASP A 14 7.14 -2.50 8.89
CA ASP A 14 7.91 -1.68 9.82
C ASP A 14 7.09 -1.35 11.07
N SER A 15 7.68 -1.57 12.25
CA SER A 15 7.09 -1.18 13.55
C SER A 15 7.19 0.32 13.81
N ALA A 16 7.83 1.09 12.93
CA ALA A 16 7.98 2.53 13.04
C ALA A 16 6.63 3.26 13.10
N ALA A 17 6.64 4.42 13.76
CA ALA A 17 5.45 5.26 13.86
C ALA A 17 5.11 5.94 12.52
N ALA A 18 3.82 6.26 12.31
CA ALA A 18 3.39 6.98 11.12
C ALA A 18 3.93 8.42 11.19
N SER A 19 4.80 8.79 10.25
CA SER A 19 5.33 10.16 10.08
C SER A 19 5.49 10.50 8.59
N GLU A 20 5.62 11.79 8.26
CA GLU A 20 5.84 12.22 6.87
C GLU A 20 7.17 11.67 6.33
N GLU A 21 8.21 11.59 7.16
CA GLU A 21 9.52 11.03 6.79
C GLU A 21 9.42 9.52 6.51
N ASN A 22 8.76 8.77 7.40
CA ASN A 22 8.61 7.32 7.24
C ASN A 22 7.74 6.97 6.03
N ILE A 23 6.69 7.74 5.76
CA ILE A 23 5.89 7.60 4.55
C ILE A 23 6.73 7.90 3.31
N SER A 24 7.57 8.94 3.33
CA SER A 24 8.46 9.27 2.21
C SER A 24 9.47 8.16 1.92
N LEU A 25 10.06 7.58 2.98
CA LEU A 25 10.96 6.43 2.87
C LEU A 25 10.25 5.19 2.31
N LEU A 26 9.03 4.91 2.78
CA LEU A 26 8.21 3.81 2.27
C LEU A 26 7.93 3.97 0.78
N LEU A 27 7.57 5.17 0.32
CA LEU A 27 7.32 5.44 -1.10
C LEU A 27 8.57 5.27 -1.95
N ALA A 28 9.74 5.69 -1.47
CA ALA A 28 11.01 5.44 -2.15
C ALA A 28 11.34 3.93 -2.24
N ASN A 29 11.07 3.18 -1.18
CA ASN A 29 11.22 1.72 -1.19
C ASN A 29 10.25 1.06 -2.17
N TRP A 30 9.02 1.56 -2.28
CA TRP A 30 8.07 1.12 -3.29
C TRP A 30 8.57 1.39 -4.71
N ASP A 31 9.15 2.56 -5.00
CA ASP A 31 9.70 2.86 -6.33
C ASP A 31 10.80 1.86 -6.73
N GLY A 32 11.65 1.45 -5.79
CA GLY A 32 12.62 0.37 -5.99
C GLY A 32 11.96 -0.96 -6.34
N VAL A 33 10.96 -1.40 -5.56
CA VAL A 33 10.19 -2.62 -5.82
C VAL A 33 9.46 -2.57 -7.16
N LYS A 34 8.89 -1.42 -7.51
CA LYS A 34 8.18 -1.19 -8.76
C LYS A 34 9.11 -1.36 -9.96
N SER A 35 10.32 -0.79 -9.90
CA SER A 35 11.34 -0.93 -10.96
C SER A 35 11.74 -2.40 -11.18
N GLU A 36 11.93 -3.15 -10.09
CA GLU A 36 12.23 -4.59 -10.16
C GLU A 36 11.07 -5.38 -10.81
N LEU A 37 9.83 -5.11 -10.40
CA LEU A 37 8.64 -5.75 -10.98
C LEU A 37 8.52 -5.44 -12.47
N GLU A 38 8.71 -4.18 -12.89
CA GLU A 38 8.68 -3.78 -14.29
C GLU A 38 9.71 -4.54 -15.13
N THR A 39 10.92 -4.72 -14.59
CA THR A 39 11.99 -5.48 -15.24
C THR A 39 11.62 -6.95 -15.37
N LEU A 40 11.12 -7.58 -14.30
CA LEU A 40 10.71 -8.98 -14.30
C LEU A 40 9.58 -9.26 -15.30
N TYR A 41 8.54 -8.42 -15.33
CA TYR A 41 7.43 -8.58 -16.27
C TYR A 41 7.87 -8.35 -17.72
N ARG A 42 8.74 -7.36 -17.98
CA ARG A 42 9.32 -7.12 -19.31
C ARG A 42 10.10 -8.34 -19.81
N ASN A 43 10.87 -8.97 -18.92
CA ASN A 43 11.68 -10.14 -19.21
C ASN A 43 10.87 -11.46 -19.20
N ARG A 44 9.54 -11.38 -19.03
CA ARG A 44 8.64 -12.53 -18.89
C ARG A 44 9.04 -13.49 -17.76
N ASN A 45 9.77 -13.00 -16.76
CA ASN A 45 10.23 -13.77 -15.61
C ASN A 45 9.20 -13.75 -14.48
N GLN A 46 7.98 -14.21 -14.78
CA GLN A 46 6.84 -14.11 -13.86
C GLN A 46 7.05 -14.90 -12.56
N GLN A 47 7.75 -16.04 -12.63
CA GLN A 47 8.08 -16.89 -11.49
C GLN A 47 8.88 -16.18 -10.39
N SER A 48 9.65 -15.14 -10.73
CA SER A 48 10.42 -14.35 -9.77
C SER A 48 9.66 -13.14 -9.21
N THR A 49 8.41 -12.88 -9.64
CA THR A 49 7.67 -11.68 -9.22
C THR A 49 7.05 -11.78 -7.83
N LEU A 50 6.76 -13.00 -7.35
CA LEU A 50 6.02 -13.22 -6.11
C LEU A 50 6.64 -12.50 -4.89
N PRO A 51 7.96 -12.59 -4.63
CA PRO A 51 8.55 -11.93 -3.46
C PRO A 51 8.39 -10.40 -3.50
N PHE A 52 8.59 -9.80 -4.68
CA PHE A 52 8.45 -8.36 -4.87
C PHE A 52 6.99 -7.90 -4.79
N MET A 53 6.06 -8.70 -5.32
CA MET A 53 4.63 -8.43 -5.18
C MET A 53 4.20 -8.49 -3.72
N LYS A 54 4.68 -9.49 -2.96
CA LYS A 54 4.40 -9.58 -1.52
C LYS A 54 4.86 -8.33 -0.79
N LYS A 55 6.10 -7.90 -1.06
CA LYS A 55 6.70 -6.69 -0.47
C LYS A 55 5.90 -5.43 -0.83
N GLY A 56 5.54 -5.26 -2.11
CA GLY A 56 4.75 -4.12 -2.57
C GLY A 56 3.35 -4.07 -1.95
N ILE A 57 2.68 -5.21 -1.81
CA ILE A 57 1.38 -5.31 -1.13
C ILE A 57 1.50 -4.90 0.33
N GLY A 58 2.53 -5.37 1.04
CA GLY A 58 2.82 -4.97 2.42
C GLY A 58 2.98 -3.45 2.54
N TYR A 59 3.85 -2.85 1.72
CA TYR A 59 4.02 -1.40 1.68
C TYR A 59 2.74 -0.65 1.40
N PHE A 60 1.90 -1.13 0.49
CA PHE A 60 0.63 -0.48 0.20
C PHE A 60 -0.31 -0.47 1.42
N ILE A 61 -0.43 -1.60 2.12
CA ILE A 61 -1.26 -1.70 3.32
C ILE A 61 -0.75 -0.77 4.42
N GLN A 62 0.58 -0.74 4.63
CA GLN A 62 1.19 0.15 5.61
C GLN A 62 0.98 1.62 5.26
N PHE A 63 1.20 2.00 4.00
CA PHE A 63 0.94 3.35 3.53
C PHE A 63 -0.52 3.76 3.70
N LEU A 64 -1.44 2.85 3.39
CA LEU A 64 -2.88 3.08 3.53
C LEU A 64 -3.27 3.39 4.97
N TYR A 65 -2.74 2.67 5.96
CA TYR A 65 -3.00 2.95 7.37
C TYR A 65 -2.31 4.23 7.86
N TRP A 66 -1.02 4.40 7.56
CA TRP A 66 -0.28 5.59 7.99
C TRP A 66 -0.85 6.88 7.39
N SER A 67 -1.32 6.85 6.14
CA SER A 67 -2.01 8.00 5.52
C SER A 67 -3.37 8.30 6.14
N ASN A 68 -3.94 7.37 6.92
CA ASN A 68 -5.13 7.56 7.76
C ASN A 68 -4.77 7.93 9.21
N ASP A 69 -3.51 8.26 9.52
CA ASP A 69 -3.00 8.48 10.89
C ASP A 69 -3.19 7.26 11.81
N GLN A 70 -3.23 6.05 11.24
CA GLN A 70 -3.41 4.78 11.98
C GLN A 70 -2.18 3.89 11.84
N GLN A 71 -1.94 3.03 12.85
CA GLN A 71 -0.91 2.00 12.80
C GLN A 71 -1.45 0.70 12.22
N VAL A 72 -0.58 -0.07 11.56
CA VAL A 72 -0.91 -1.46 11.19
C VAL A 72 -0.40 -2.38 12.28
N TYR A 73 -1.31 -3.10 12.93
CA TYR A 73 -0.96 -4.19 13.84
C TYR A 73 -1.23 -5.52 13.15
N SER A 74 -0.16 -6.28 12.89
CA SER A 74 -0.23 -7.59 12.22
C SER A 74 -1.10 -8.62 12.94
N LYS A 75 -1.37 -8.42 14.24
CA LYS A 75 -2.20 -9.31 15.07
C LYS A 75 -3.70 -8.95 15.06
N GLU A 76 -4.07 -7.76 14.57
CA GLU A 76 -5.45 -7.26 14.63
C GLU A 76 -6.22 -7.44 13.31
N PRO A 77 -7.57 -7.44 13.33
CA PRO A 77 -8.37 -7.45 12.12
C PRO A 77 -8.11 -6.21 11.29
N ILE A 78 -7.61 -6.40 10.07
CA ILE A 78 -7.52 -5.31 9.10
C ILE A 78 -8.93 -4.98 8.61
N SER A 79 -9.35 -3.73 8.86
CA SER A 79 -10.64 -3.21 8.45
C SER A 79 -10.46 -1.92 7.66
N PHE A 80 -10.62 -2.02 6.34
CA PHE A 80 -10.55 -0.84 5.45
C PHE A 80 -11.82 0.01 5.47
N ARG A 81 -12.89 -0.46 6.12
CA ARG A 81 -14.16 0.26 6.22
C ARG A 81 -14.03 1.53 7.04
N LEU A 82 -13.17 1.52 8.05
CA LEU A 82 -12.91 2.64 8.95
C LEU A 82 -11.93 3.68 8.37
N LEU A 83 -11.31 3.38 7.22
CA LEU A 83 -10.39 4.29 6.56
C LEU A 83 -11.17 5.30 5.72
N GLU A 84 -10.95 6.58 6.00
CA GLU A 84 -11.55 7.71 5.29
C GLU A 84 -10.78 8.04 4.01
N VAL A 85 -9.45 7.94 4.07
CA VAL A 85 -8.54 8.31 2.99
C VAL A 85 -8.16 7.02 2.27
N LYS A 86 -8.95 6.61 1.28
CA LYS A 86 -8.73 5.36 0.55
C LYS A 86 -9.07 5.46 -0.95
N PRO A 87 -8.43 4.65 -1.81
CA PRO A 87 -8.70 4.64 -3.25
C PRO A 87 -10.11 4.14 -3.56
N VAL A 88 -10.58 4.42 -4.78
CA VAL A 88 -11.88 3.94 -5.26
C VAL A 88 -11.82 2.43 -5.48
N ASN A 89 -12.89 1.73 -5.09
CA ASN A 89 -13.02 0.27 -5.18
C ASN A 89 -11.86 -0.52 -4.54
N LEU A 90 -11.27 0.04 -3.48
CA LEU A 90 -10.13 -0.55 -2.78
C LEU A 90 -10.35 -2.03 -2.43
N GLU A 91 -11.50 -2.37 -1.82
CA GLU A 91 -11.75 -3.74 -1.34
C GLU A 91 -11.74 -4.76 -2.49
N GLU A 92 -12.40 -4.47 -3.61
CA GLU A 92 -12.45 -5.33 -4.78
C GLU A 92 -11.06 -5.51 -5.40
N ARG A 93 -10.36 -4.39 -5.65
CA ARG A 93 -9.04 -4.39 -6.30
C ARG A 93 -8.00 -5.10 -5.44
N LEU A 94 -7.97 -4.83 -4.14
CA LEU A 94 -7.02 -5.46 -3.25
C LEU A 94 -7.33 -6.96 -3.07
N THR A 95 -8.60 -7.35 -3.00
CA THR A 95 -8.99 -8.77 -3.00
C THR A 95 -8.48 -9.49 -4.26
N TYR A 96 -8.64 -8.87 -5.44
CA TYR A 96 -8.11 -9.41 -6.69
C TYR A 96 -6.58 -9.58 -6.63
N ILE A 97 -5.85 -8.53 -6.22
CA ILE A 97 -4.38 -8.55 -6.10
C ILE A 97 -3.92 -9.67 -5.17
N LEU A 98 -4.52 -9.77 -3.98
CA LEU A 98 -4.15 -10.76 -2.96
C LEU A 98 -4.40 -12.21 -3.42
N SER A 99 -5.46 -12.42 -4.19
CA SER A 99 -5.80 -13.74 -4.73
C SER A 99 -4.86 -14.18 -5.86
N ARG A 100 -4.24 -13.23 -6.57
CA ARG A 100 -3.44 -13.50 -7.79
C ARG A 100 -2.20 -12.59 -7.87
N PRO A 101 -1.30 -12.58 -6.86
CA PRO A 101 -0.23 -11.60 -6.78
C PRO A 101 0.75 -11.67 -7.95
N ASN A 102 0.94 -12.85 -8.56
CA ASN A 102 1.93 -13.05 -9.63
C ASN A 102 1.48 -12.56 -11.01
N LEU A 103 0.26 -12.06 -11.17
CA LEU A 103 -0.23 -11.59 -12.47
C LEU A 103 0.21 -10.14 -12.73
N PHE A 104 0.60 -9.85 -13.97
CA PHE A 104 0.89 -8.47 -14.40
C PHE A 104 -0.25 -7.51 -14.11
N HIS A 105 -1.50 -7.97 -14.27
CA HIS A 105 -2.69 -7.17 -13.97
C HIS A 105 -2.77 -6.79 -12.47
N SER A 106 -2.35 -7.69 -11.57
CA SER A 106 -2.30 -7.41 -10.13
C SER A 106 -1.22 -6.38 -9.80
N TYR A 107 -0.05 -6.45 -10.44
CA TYR A 107 0.97 -5.40 -10.34
C TYR A 107 0.43 -4.03 -10.82
N ARG A 108 -0.23 -3.99 -11.98
CA ARG A 108 -0.81 -2.75 -12.53
C ARG A 108 -1.83 -2.14 -11.57
N GLN A 109 -2.74 -2.96 -11.05
CA GLN A 109 -3.72 -2.54 -10.05
C GLN A 109 -3.04 -2.00 -8.78
N LEU A 110 -2.01 -2.66 -8.28
CA LEU A 110 -1.24 -2.20 -7.10
C LEU A 110 -0.58 -0.84 -7.35
N SER A 111 0.05 -0.65 -8.51
CA SER A 111 0.69 0.62 -8.87
C SER A 111 -0.32 1.78 -9.00
N GLU A 112 -1.51 1.49 -9.50
CA GLU A 112 -2.59 2.48 -9.60
C GLU A 112 -3.14 2.83 -8.21
N LEU A 113 -3.33 1.83 -7.33
CA LEU A 113 -3.72 2.05 -5.94
C LEU A 113 -2.73 2.96 -5.19
N PHE A 114 -1.41 2.74 -5.35
CA PHE A 114 -0.39 3.65 -4.81
C PHE A 114 -0.54 5.08 -5.33
N THR A 115 -0.71 5.23 -6.66
CA THR A 115 -0.83 6.54 -7.30
C THR A 115 -2.06 7.31 -6.79
N GLU A 116 -3.19 6.63 -6.64
CA GLU A 116 -4.41 7.20 -6.08
C GLU A 116 -4.20 7.59 -4.61
N GLN A 117 -3.61 6.71 -3.81
CA GLN A 117 -3.41 6.96 -2.38
C GLN A 117 -2.45 8.12 -2.11
N VAL A 118 -1.39 8.28 -2.90
CA VAL A 118 -0.48 9.44 -2.82
C VAL A 118 -1.23 10.75 -3.03
N LYS A 119 -2.13 10.80 -4.03
CA LYS A 119 -2.96 11.99 -4.30
C LYS A 119 -3.91 12.29 -3.14
N LEU A 120 -4.53 11.26 -2.58
CA LEU A 120 -5.45 11.39 -1.44
C LEU A 120 -4.72 11.87 -0.18
N PHE A 121 -3.55 11.32 0.11
CA PHE A 121 -2.70 11.73 1.23
C PHE A 121 -2.25 13.20 1.09
N ALA A 122 -1.77 13.60 -0.09
CA ALA A 122 -1.39 14.99 -0.35
C ALA A 122 -2.56 15.96 -0.12
N LYS A 123 -3.77 15.61 -0.61
CA LYS A 123 -4.99 16.40 -0.38
C LYS A 123 -5.30 16.53 1.11
N LYS A 124 -5.24 15.43 1.88
CA LYS A 124 -5.46 15.42 3.33
C LYS A 124 -4.49 16.38 4.05
N ASN A 125 -3.20 16.31 3.72
CA ASN A 125 -2.17 17.13 4.38
C ASN A 125 -2.33 18.62 4.07
N ILE A 126 -2.73 18.99 2.85
CA ILE A 126 -3.03 20.39 2.51
C ILE A 126 -4.17 20.92 3.37
N VAL A 127 -5.24 20.14 3.55
CA VAL A 127 -6.38 20.53 4.39
C VAL A 127 -5.97 20.66 5.86
N LYS A 128 -5.21 19.70 6.38
CA LYS A 128 -4.70 19.71 7.76
C LYS A 128 -3.83 20.95 8.05
N LYS A 129 -2.89 21.28 7.16
CA LYS A 129 -2.03 22.47 7.28
C LYS A 129 -2.82 23.78 7.25
N ARG A 130 -3.90 23.87 6.47
CA ARG A 130 -4.77 25.05 6.43
C ARG A 130 -5.59 25.23 7.71
N LEU A 131 -6.02 24.13 8.33
CA LEU A 131 -6.78 24.17 9.59
C LEU A 131 -5.89 24.55 10.77
N SER A 132 -4.65 24.06 10.82
CA SER A 132 -3.70 24.39 11.90
C SER A 132 -3.19 25.84 11.86
N GLN A 133 -3.30 26.54 10.73
CA GLN A 133 -2.91 27.95 10.58
C GLN A 133 -4.04 28.94 10.92
N LYS A 134 -5.26 28.45 11.16
CA LYS A 134 -6.45 29.28 11.43
C LYS A 134 -6.91 29.25 12.89
N GLY A 135 -6.23 28.51 13.76
CA GLY A 135 -6.45 28.51 15.22
C GLY A 135 -5.35 29.29 15.92
#